data_AF-A0A9X2D772-F1
#
_entry.id   AF-A0A9X2D772-F1
#
_cell.length_a   1.000
_cell.length_b   1.000
_cell.length_c   1.000
_cell.angle_alpha   90.00
_cell.angle_beta   90.00
_cell.angle_gamma   90.00
#
_symmetry.space_group_name_H-M   'P 1'
#
loop_
_entity.id
_entity.type
_entity.pdbx_description
1 polymer ?
#
loop_
_entity_poly.entity_id
_entity_poly.type
_entity_poly.pdbx_seq_one_letter_code
_entity_poly.pdbx_strand_id
1 'polypeptide(L)'
;MGVGTCAPRSDCGSGAGARREPWRPDREDLRLLSLMAQGLTIEAVAREVGMSVRTVRRRVRAVGEHLGVETTMESVVWAVRAGLI
;
A
#
# COMPACT_ATOMS: atom_id res chain seq x y z
N MET A 1 -17.84 21.73 -3.19
CA MET A 1 -17.24 20.63 -3.98
C MET A 1 -16.90 19.48 -3.04
N GLY A 2 -17.90 18.66 -2.73
CA GLY A 2 -17.75 17.51 -1.84
C GLY A 2 -17.32 16.29 -2.66
N VAL A 3 -16.11 15.79 -2.41
CA VAL A 3 -15.71 14.46 -2.84
C VAL A 3 -15.87 13.53 -1.66
N GLY A 4 -17.11 13.08 -1.46
CA GLY A 4 -17.39 11.92 -0.62
C GLY A 4 -16.59 10.75 -1.18
N THR A 5 -15.57 10.32 -0.44
CA THR A 5 -14.84 9.12 -0.81
C THR A 5 -15.73 7.96 -0.39
N CYS A 6 -16.29 7.24 -1.38
CA CYS A 6 -16.90 5.95 -1.16
C CYS A 6 -15.92 5.07 -0.39
N ALA A 7 -16.29 4.65 0.81
CA ALA A 7 -15.68 3.52 1.48
C ALA A 7 -15.97 2.27 0.64
N PRO A 8 -14.98 1.45 0.25
CA PRO A 8 -15.26 0.09 -0.14
C PRO A 8 -15.42 -0.76 1.12
N ARG A 9 -16.38 -1.66 1.01
CA ARG A 9 -16.91 -2.56 2.02
C ARG A 9 -15.82 -3.49 2.53
N SER A 10 -15.63 -3.56 3.85
CA SER A 10 -14.94 -4.68 4.47
C SER A 10 -15.90 -5.86 4.51
N ASP A 11 -15.87 -6.69 3.46
CA ASP A 11 -16.43 -8.04 3.48
C ASP A 11 -15.25 -9.02 3.50
N CYS A 12 -15.24 -9.91 4.48
CA CYS A 12 -14.18 -10.89 4.75
C CYS A 12 -13.74 -11.66 3.48
N GLY A 13 -12.45 -11.57 3.13
CA GLY A 13 -11.87 -12.33 2.03
C GLY A 13 -10.52 -12.93 2.37
N SER A 14 -10.52 -14.11 2.99
CA SER A 14 -9.40 -15.05 2.87
C SER A 14 -9.17 -15.38 1.40
N GLY A 15 -8.29 -14.63 0.74
CA GLY A 15 -7.87 -14.85 -0.65
C GLY A 15 -6.53 -15.56 -0.71
N ALA A 16 -6.53 -16.86 -0.41
CA ALA A 16 -5.41 -17.73 -0.73
C ALA A 16 -5.14 -17.71 -2.25
N GLY A 17 -3.92 -17.34 -2.65
CA GLY A 17 -3.25 -17.96 -3.79
C GLY A 17 -3.83 -17.71 -5.20
N ALA A 18 -4.22 -16.49 -5.57
CA ALA A 18 -4.33 -16.18 -6.98
C ALA A 18 -2.92 -16.13 -7.58
N ARG A 19 -2.64 -17.01 -8.55
CA ARG A 19 -1.39 -17.16 -9.30
C ARG A 19 -0.82 -15.78 -9.67
N ARG A 20 0.12 -15.28 -8.85
CA ARG A 20 0.67 -13.93 -8.93
C ARG A 20 1.52 -13.81 -10.18
N GLU A 21 1.02 -13.11 -11.18
CA GLU A 21 1.94 -12.42 -12.08
C GLU A 21 2.85 -11.55 -11.19
N PRO A 22 4.18 -11.61 -11.35
CA PRO A 22 5.08 -10.94 -10.42
C PRO A 22 4.92 -9.43 -10.61
N TRP A 23 4.02 -8.83 -9.81
CA TRP A 23 3.99 -7.40 -9.63
C TRP A 23 5.37 -6.98 -9.12
N ARG A 24 6.06 -6.15 -9.89
CA ARG A 24 7.39 -5.64 -9.57
C ARG A 24 7.21 -4.25 -8.96
N PRO A 25 7.31 -4.10 -7.63
CA PRO A 25 7.28 -2.79 -7.01
C PRO A 25 8.47 -1.95 -7.48
N ASP A 26 8.20 -0.68 -7.78
CA ASP A 26 9.28 0.27 -8.04
C ASP A 26 10.02 0.60 -6.72
N ARG A 27 11.24 1.13 -6.84
CA ARG A 27 12.06 1.52 -5.67
C ARG A 27 11.33 2.49 -4.74
N GLU A 28 10.52 3.37 -5.31
CA GLU A 28 9.72 4.32 -4.54
C GLU A 28 8.64 3.60 -3.73
N ASP A 29 7.93 2.64 -4.33
CA ASP A 29 6.88 1.90 -3.64
C ASP A 29 7.46 1.06 -2.48
N LEU A 30 8.62 0.42 -2.70
CA LEU A 30 9.36 -0.26 -1.64
C LEU A 30 9.76 0.70 -0.51
N ARG A 31 10.22 1.92 -0.84
CA ARG A 31 10.60 2.93 0.15
C ARG A 31 9.39 3.40 0.96
N LEU A 32 8.24 3.60 0.32
CA LEU A 32 6.99 3.96 1.00
C LEU A 32 6.58 2.85 2.00
N LEU A 33 6.59 1.59 1.56
CA LEU A 33 6.23 0.45 2.41
C LEU A 33 7.22 0.25 3.56
N SER A 34 8.53 0.44 3.33
CA SER A 34 9.57 0.36 4.37
C SER A 34 9.38 1.42 5.45
N LEU A 35 9.10 2.67 5.08
CA LEU A 35 8.85 3.72 6.06
C LEU A 35 7.55 3.47 6.85
N MET A 36 6.51 2.94 6.20
CA MET A 36 5.28 2.53 6.90
C MET A 36 5.53 1.35 7.84
N ALA A 37 6.40 0.40 7.47
CA ALA A 37 6.81 -0.72 8.34
C ALA A 37 7.55 -0.25 9.59
N GLN A 38 8.26 0.87 9.51
CA GLN A 38 8.90 1.55 10.66
C GLN A 38 7.88 2.27 11.56
N GLY A 39 6.59 2.25 11.22
CA GLY A 39 5.51 2.89 11.99
C GLY A 39 5.23 4.34 11.60
N LEU A 40 5.78 4.84 10.48
CA LEU A 40 5.48 6.19 10.01
C LEU A 40 4.07 6.26 9.41
N THR A 41 3.35 7.35 9.73
CA THR A 41 2.07 7.65 9.08
C THR A 41 2.28 8.08 7.63
N ILE A 42 1.23 7.97 6.80
CA ILE A 42 1.26 8.40 5.40
C ILE A 42 1.72 9.86 5.26
N GLU A 43 1.31 10.72 6.19
CA GLU A 43 1.69 12.12 6.25
C GLU A 43 3.18 12.30 6.54
N ALA A 44 3.75 11.52 7.49
CA ALA A 44 5.17 11.53 7.79
C ALA A 44 5.99 10.97 6.62
N VAL A 45 5.55 9.87 6.01
CA VAL A 45 6.18 9.27 4.81
C VAL A 45 6.20 10.27 3.67
N ALA A 46 5.09 10.95 3.40
CA ALA A 46 4.99 11.97 2.36
C ALA A 46 6.03 13.08 2.53
N ARG A 47 6.24 13.55 3.77
CA ARG A 47 7.28 14.53 4.09
C ARG A 47 8.69 13.98 3.88
N GLU A 48 8.92 12.74 4.30
CA GLU A 48 10.23 12.07 4.20
C GLU A 48 10.67 11.84 2.75
N VAL A 49 9.74 11.45 1.87
CA VAL A 49 10.02 11.21 0.45
C VAL A 49 9.85 12.44 -0.45
N GLY A 50 9.42 13.58 0.10
CA GLY A 50 9.17 14.81 -0.66
C GLY A 50 7.97 14.72 -1.61
N MET A 51 6.98 13.87 -1.31
CA MET A 51 5.78 13.70 -2.12
C MET A 51 4.54 14.26 -1.42
N SER A 52 3.51 14.62 -2.20
CA SER A 52 2.20 14.95 -1.62
C SER A 52 1.54 13.70 -1.02
N VAL A 53 0.82 13.88 0.10
CA VAL A 53 0.02 12.82 0.77
C VAL A 53 -0.91 12.10 -0.22
N ARG A 54 -1.52 12.84 -1.15
CA ARG A 54 -2.36 12.28 -2.23
C ARG A 54 -1.61 11.29 -3.11
N THR A 55 -0.36 11.58 -3.47
CA THR A 55 0.49 10.73 -4.31
C THR A 55 0.87 9.46 -3.55
N VAL A 56 1.22 9.57 -2.27
CA VAL A 56 1.53 8.42 -1.42
C VAL A 56 0.30 7.51 -1.28
N ARG A 57 -0.88 8.06 -0.96
CA ARG A 57 -2.14 7.29 -0.88
C ARG A 57 -2.46 6.59 -2.21
N ARG A 58 -2.29 7.28 -3.34
CA ARG A 58 -2.53 6.70 -4.68
C ARG A 58 -1.59 5.52 -4.96
N ARG A 59 -0.30 5.66 -4.66
CA ARG A 59 0.71 4.60 -4.87
C ARG A 59 0.42 3.39 -4.00
N VAL A 60 0.26 3.59 -2.69
CA VAL A 60 -0.04 2.50 -1.75
C VAL A 60 -1.35 1.79 -2.08
N ARG A 61 -2.36 2.51 -2.58
CA ARG A 61 -3.57 1.88 -3.09
C ARG A 61 -3.29 1.05 -4.34
N ALA A 62 -2.53 1.57 -5.30
CA ALA A 62 -2.15 0.79 -6.49
C ALA A 62 -1.39 -0.48 -6.11
N VAL A 63 -0.45 -0.39 -5.16
CA VAL A 63 0.23 -1.55 -4.54
C VAL A 63 -0.79 -2.55 -4.03
N GLY A 64 -1.76 -2.12 -3.21
CA GLY A 64 -2.78 -2.99 -2.65
C GLY A 64 -3.63 -3.70 -3.71
N GLU A 65 -4.07 -2.97 -4.73
CA GLU A 65 -4.84 -3.51 -5.86
C GLU A 65 -4.04 -4.55 -6.65
N HIS A 66 -2.73 -4.34 -6.85
CA HIS A 66 -1.85 -5.31 -7.50
C HIS A 66 -1.60 -6.56 -6.65
N LEU A 67 -1.55 -6.39 -5.33
CA LEU A 67 -1.36 -7.49 -4.38
C LEU A 67 -2.65 -8.26 -4.08
N GLY A 68 -3.81 -7.70 -4.44
CA GLY A 68 -5.13 -8.23 -4.10
C GLY A 68 -5.46 -8.06 -2.62
N VAL A 69 -4.95 -7.01 -1.98
CA VAL A 69 -5.18 -6.70 -0.56
C VAL A 69 -5.98 -5.40 -0.43
N GLU A 70 -6.79 -5.30 0.61
CA GLU A 70 -7.75 -4.22 0.76
C GLU A 70 -7.19 -3.06 1.59
N THR A 71 -6.20 -3.34 2.44
CA THR A 71 -5.65 -2.36 3.38
C THR A 71 -4.18 -2.06 3.12
N THR A 72 -3.78 -0.82 3.40
CA THR A 72 -2.37 -0.40 3.41
C THR A 72 -1.51 -1.30 4.29
N MET A 73 -2.02 -1.71 5.45
CA MET A 73 -1.28 -2.54 6.39
C MET A 73 -1.04 -3.95 5.84
N GLU A 74 -2.00 -4.52 5.12
CA GLU A 74 -1.78 -5.80 4.42
C GLU A 74 -0.71 -5.69 3.35
N SER A 75 -0.64 -4.58 2.61
CA SER A 75 0.46 -4.33 1.64
C SER A 75 1.83 -4.30 2.31
N VAL A 76 1.92 -3.67 3.48
CA VAL A 76 3.16 -3.63 4.28
C VAL A 76 3.53 -5.02 4.79
N VAL A 77 2.57 -5.73 5.40
CA VAL A 77 2.78 -7.10 5.91
C VAL A 77 3.19 -8.04 4.77
N TRP A 78 2.59 -7.88 3.59
CA TRP A 78 2.97 -8.65 2.41
C TRP A 78 4.43 -8.39 2.02
N ALA A 79 4.87 -7.14 1.98
CA ALA A 79 6.24 -6.78 1.61
C ALA A 79 7.28 -7.34 2.59
N VAL A 80 6.99 -7.30 3.89
CA VAL A 80 7.82 -7.92 4.94
C VAL A 80 7.86 -9.43 4.78
N ARG A 81 6.71 -10.09 4.59
CA ARG A 81 6.64 -11.55 4.39
C ARG A 81 7.30 -12.02 3.10
N ALA A 82 7.32 -11.17 2.07
CA ALA A 82 8.00 -11.43 0.81
C ALA A 82 9.52 -11.15 0.87
N GLY A 83 10.03 -10.59 1.96
CA GLY A 83 11.45 -10.25 2.14
C GLY A 83 11.92 -9.09 1.24
N LEU A 84 11.01 -8.19 0.88
CA LEU A 84 11.31 -7.05 0.01
C LEU A 84 11.78 -5.80 0.78
N ILE A 85 11.49 -5.75 2.09
CA ILE A 85 11.85 -4.68 3.04
C ILE A 85 12.18 -5.25 4.41
#